data_AF-D0S9R0-F1
#
_entry.id   AF-D0S9R0-F1
#
_cell.length_a   1.000
_cell.length_b   1.000
_cell.length_c   1.000
_cell.angle_alpha   90.00
_cell.angle_beta   90.00
_cell.angle_gamma   90.00
#
_symmetry.space_group_name_H-M   'P 1'
#
loop_
_entity.id
_entity.type
_entity.pdbx_description
1 polymer ?
#
loop_
_entity_poly.entity_id
_entity_poly.type
_entity_poly.pdbx_seq_one_letter_code
_entity_poly.pdbx_strand_id
1 'polypeptide(L)'
;MDLAEYVAKELGIKTPPKQQDSLHQPAIASSKRLSTSSFPASDIKQRKIALLVHDGVNASSIDDIKIWAEAEKAIVETLAPKAAPVKSSDGNEIPVDGRQNGEPSVTYDAVIVVDGNNLEVFKADGVSKHYVLETYKHLKPIVFLGDKCALIDEFQLTKDAALFSTQNFKEIQDQFKQAIQNHRFWDREKVVAAIPA
;
A
#
# COMPACT_ATOMS: atom_id res chain seq x y z
N MET A 1 20.04 19.27 9.43
CA MET A 1 19.66 19.18 10.85
C MET A 1 20.18 17.84 11.35
N ASP A 2 20.93 17.82 12.45
CA ASP A 2 21.39 16.57 13.08
C ASP A 2 20.34 15.98 14.04
N LEU A 3 20.62 14.83 14.65
CA LEU A 3 19.68 14.13 15.53
C LEU A 3 19.23 14.99 16.71
N ALA A 4 20.18 15.64 17.40
CA ALA A 4 19.86 16.42 18.60
C ALA A 4 19.06 17.68 18.23
N GLU A 5 19.41 18.34 17.14
CA GLU A 5 18.65 19.47 16.60
C GLU A 5 17.23 19.06 16.18
N TYR A 6 17.06 17.92 15.50
CA TYR A 6 15.76 17.41 15.09
C TYR A 6 14.86 17.15 16.30
N VAL A 7 15.34 16.35 17.26
CA VAL A 7 14.56 16.01 18.46
C VAL A 7 14.24 17.25 19.29
N ALA A 8 15.19 18.17 19.44
CA ALA A 8 14.96 19.40 20.20
C ALA A 8 13.85 20.26 19.57
N LYS A 9 13.85 20.39 18.23
CA LYS A 9 12.81 21.10 17.49
C LYS A 9 11.44 20.46 17.68
N GLU A 10 11.32 19.14 17.54
CA GLU A 10 10.05 18.42 17.68
C GLU A 10 9.50 18.46 19.12
N LEU A 11 10.38 18.57 20.13
CA LEU A 11 9.98 18.70 21.53
C LEU A 11 9.82 20.17 22.00
N GLY A 12 10.13 21.14 21.14
CA GLY A 12 10.09 22.56 21.51
C GLY A 12 11.11 22.97 22.58
N ILE A 13 12.23 22.25 22.70
CA ILE A 13 13.30 22.53 23.65
C ILE A 13 14.51 23.18 22.96
N LYS A 14 15.39 23.82 23.74
CA LYS A 14 16.67 24.33 23.21
C LYS A 14 17.58 23.15 22.89
N THR A 15 18.23 23.20 21.73
CA THR A 15 19.24 22.20 21.35
C THR A 15 20.36 22.16 22.38
N PRO A 16 20.70 20.99 22.94
CA PRO A 16 21.83 20.87 23.86
C PRO A 16 23.13 21.24 23.13
N PRO A 17 24.14 21.78 23.85
CA PRO A 17 25.44 22.05 23.24
C PRO A 17 26.06 20.74 22.74
N LYS A 18 26.72 20.79 21.57
CA LYS A 18 27.46 19.64 21.06
C LYS A 18 28.52 19.23 22.08
N GLN A 19 28.44 18.01 22.59
CA GLN A 19 29.52 17.43 23.38
C GLN A 19 30.73 17.23 22.47
N GLN A 20 31.95 17.35 23.03
CA GLN A 20 33.18 17.04 22.31
C GLN A 20 33.13 15.60 21.78
N ASP A 21 33.66 15.39 20.57
CA ASP A 21 33.73 14.08 19.94
C ASP A 21 34.31 13.05 20.91
N SER A 22 33.71 11.86 20.94
CA SER A 22 34.22 10.76 21.75
C SER A 22 35.67 10.44 21.35
N LEU A 23 36.50 10.11 22.34
CA LEU A 23 37.90 9.70 22.13
C LEU A 23 38.05 8.43 21.26
N HIS A 24 36.94 7.77 20.95
CA HIS A 24 36.88 6.55 20.15
C HIS A 24 36.13 6.83 18.86
N GLN A 25 36.86 7.27 17.84
CA GLN A 25 36.30 7.30 16.49
C GLN A 25 36.20 5.88 15.94
N PRO A 26 35.06 5.51 15.33
CA PRO A 26 34.92 4.21 14.72
C PRO A 26 35.87 4.10 13.53
N ALA A 27 36.56 2.96 13.41
CA ALA A 27 37.39 2.67 12.24
C ALA A 27 36.58 2.61 10.93
N ILE A 28 35.26 2.41 11.03
CA ILE A 28 34.32 2.36 9.91
C ILE A 28 33.24 3.42 10.15
N ALA A 29 33.18 4.44 9.29
CA ALA A 29 32.23 5.55 9.42
C ALA A 29 30.78 5.15 9.11
N SER A 30 30.55 4.18 8.22
CA SER A 30 29.21 3.69 7.89
C SER A 30 29.24 2.23 7.41
N SER A 31 28.16 1.49 7.66
CA SER A 31 28.01 0.11 7.22
C SER A 31 26.59 -0.11 6.71
N LYS A 32 26.46 -0.54 5.45
CA LYS A 32 25.16 -0.90 4.86
C LYS A 32 24.44 -1.99 5.67
N ARG A 33 25.19 -2.89 6.31
CA ARG A 33 24.65 -3.98 7.14
C ARG A 33 23.89 -3.50 8.37
N LEU A 34 24.08 -2.25 8.79
CA LEU A 34 23.35 -1.63 9.89
C LEU A 34 22.06 -0.93 9.44
N SER A 35 21.79 -0.88 8.13
CA SER A 35 20.59 -0.29 7.56
C SER A 35 19.61 -1.37 7.10
N THR A 36 18.35 -1.25 7.55
CA THR A 36 17.26 -2.16 7.16
C THR A 36 16.79 -1.93 5.72
N SER A 37 17.00 -0.73 5.17
CA SER A 37 16.57 -0.36 3.82
C SER A 37 17.62 -0.65 2.74
N SER A 38 18.86 -1.00 3.13
CA SER A 38 19.95 -1.23 2.18
C SER A 38 19.84 -2.55 1.40
N PHE A 39 18.92 -3.44 1.80
CA PHE A 39 18.74 -4.76 1.22
C PHE A 39 17.25 -5.04 0.99
N PRO A 40 16.67 -4.56 -0.13
CA PRO A 40 15.28 -4.88 -0.48
C PRO A 40 15.11 -6.40 -0.67
N ALA A 41 13.88 -6.88 -0.52
CA ALA A 41 13.58 -8.30 -0.67
C ALA A 41 13.78 -8.74 -2.13
N SER A 42 14.31 -9.96 -2.33
CA SER A 42 14.48 -10.52 -3.68
C SER A 42 13.18 -11.05 -4.29
N ASP A 43 12.14 -11.23 -3.49
CA ASP A 43 10.82 -11.74 -3.89
C ASP A 43 9.72 -11.17 -2.97
N ILE A 44 8.47 -11.55 -3.27
CA ILE A 44 7.27 -11.13 -2.51
C ILE A 44 6.58 -12.32 -1.84
N LYS A 45 7.30 -13.44 -1.63
CA LYS A 45 6.70 -14.65 -1.08
C LYS A 45 6.10 -14.36 0.30
N GLN A 46 4.89 -14.87 0.53
CA GLN A 46 4.12 -14.69 1.78
C GLN A 46 3.70 -13.24 2.09
N ARG A 47 4.03 -12.26 1.24
CA ARG A 47 3.47 -10.91 1.38
C ARG A 47 1.96 -10.97 1.17
N LYS A 48 1.21 -10.28 2.02
CA LYS A 48 -0.25 -10.22 1.97
C LYS A 48 -0.71 -9.04 1.14
N ILE A 49 -1.58 -9.28 0.16
CA ILE A 49 -2.16 -8.26 -0.72
C ILE A 49 -3.68 -8.33 -0.56
N ALA A 50 -4.28 -7.19 -0.21
CA ALA A 50 -5.73 -7.08 -0.11
C ALA A 50 -6.33 -6.71 -1.48
N LEU A 51 -7.35 -7.46 -1.91
CA LEU A 51 -8.20 -7.07 -3.04
C LEU A 51 -9.49 -6.46 -2.50
N LEU A 52 -9.66 -5.15 -2.70
CA LEU A 52 -10.90 -4.49 -2.33
C LEU A 52 -11.93 -4.70 -3.45
N VAL A 53 -13.04 -5.36 -3.10
CA VAL A 53 -14.12 -5.69 -4.03
C VAL A 53 -15.49 -5.26 -3.49
N HIS A 54 -16.41 -5.00 -4.41
CA HIS A 54 -17.83 -4.72 -4.14
C HIS A 54 -18.70 -5.51 -5.13
N ASP A 55 -20.00 -5.60 -4.89
CA ASP A 55 -20.93 -6.15 -5.89
C ASP A 55 -20.78 -5.42 -7.24
N GLY A 56 -20.88 -6.16 -8.34
CA GLY A 56 -20.59 -5.68 -9.69
C GLY A 56 -19.10 -5.69 -10.06
N VAL A 57 -18.25 -6.40 -9.30
CA VAL A 57 -16.80 -6.52 -9.57
C VAL A 57 -16.51 -7.29 -10.86
N ASN A 58 -15.43 -6.92 -11.54
CA ASN A 58 -14.91 -7.67 -12.68
C ASN A 58 -14.20 -8.94 -12.20
N ALA A 59 -14.80 -10.11 -12.47
CA ALA A 59 -14.24 -11.41 -12.07
C ALA A 59 -12.91 -11.71 -12.78
N SER A 60 -12.78 -11.34 -14.06
CA SER A 60 -11.57 -11.63 -14.85
C SER A 60 -10.33 -10.94 -14.28
N SER A 61 -10.47 -9.71 -13.77
CA SER A 61 -9.39 -9.00 -13.09
C SER A 61 -8.95 -9.72 -11.82
N ILE A 62 -9.90 -10.26 -11.03
CA ILE A 62 -9.57 -11.03 -9.83
C ILE A 62 -8.78 -12.29 -10.19
N ASP A 63 -9.21 -13.02 -11.23
CA ASP A 63 -8.55 -14.24 -11.68
C ASP A 63 -7.13 -13.97 -12.15
N ASP A 64 -6.92 -12.92 -12.95
CA ASP A 64 -5.59 -12.50 -13.42
C ASP A 64 -4.65 -12.17 -12.26
N ILE A 65 -5.15 -11.48 -11.23
CA ILE A 65 -4.37 -11.15 -10.03
C ILE A 65 -4.05 -12.42 -9.23
N LYS A 66 -5.01 -13.34 -9.05
CA LYS A 66 -4.80 -14.58 -8.30
C LYS A 66 -3.77 -15.48 -8.98
N ILE A 67 -3.82 -15.61 -10.31
CA ILE A 67 -2.84 -16.37 -11.10
C ILE A 67 -1.43 -15.79 -10.93
N TRP A 68 -1.29 -14.46 -11.05
CA TRP A 68 0.00 -13.80 -10.84
C TRP A 68 0.50 -14.00 -9.40
N ALA A 69 -0.36 -13.83 -8.40
CA ALA A 69 0.02 -13.97 -6.99
C ALA A 69 0.45 -15.41 -6.65
N GLU A 70 -0.21 -16.41 -7.21
CA GLU A 70 0.18 -17.82 -7.05
C GLU A 70 1.58 -18.07 -7.64
N ALA A 71 1.86 -17.57 -8.85
CA ALA A 71 3.17 -17.68 -9.47
C ALA A 71 4.28 -17.02 -8.62
N GLU A 72 3.97 -15.89 -7.99
CA GLU A 72 4.87 -15.16 -7.09
C GLU A 72 4.90 -15.70 -5.65
N LYS A 73 4.00 -16.64 -5.32
CA LYS A 73 3.73 -17.16 -3.97
C LYS A 73 3.40 -16.04 -2.97
N ALA A 74 2.75 -14.99 -3.44
CA ALA A 74 2.13 -13.96 -2.60
C ALA A 74 0.77 -14.46 -2.10
N ILE A 75 0.33 -13.94 -0.96
CA ILE A 75 -0.98 -14.26 -0.38
C ILE A 75 -1.93 -13.15 -0.81
N VAL A 76 -2.98 -13.50 -1.54
CA VAL A 76 -4.03 -12.58 -1.98
C VAL A 76 -5.33 -12.95 -1.29
N GLU A 77 -5.96 -11.97 -0.65
CA GLU A 77 -7.26 -12.14 0.02
C GLU A 77 -8.28 -11.14 -0.52
N THR A 78 -9.46 -11.66 -0.82
CA THR A 78 -10.61 -10.93 -1.38
C THR A 78 -11.40 -10.32 -0.24
N LEU A 79 -11.39 -8.99 -0.12
CA LEU A 79 -12.02 -8.25 0.98
C LEU A 79 -13.21 -7.43 0.50
N ALA A 80 -14.36 -7.70 1.10
CA ALA A 80 -15.61 -7.01 0.78
C ALA A 80 -16.23 -6.31 2.00
N PRO A 81 -17.24 -5.45 1.84
CA PRO A 81 -17.92 -4.80 2.97
C PRO A 81 -18.59 -5.78 3.96
N LYS A 82 -18.96 -6.98 3.47
CA LYS A 82 -19.63 -8.06 4.21
C LYS A 82 -18.89 -9.37 3.98
N ALA A 83 -19.08 -10.35 4.88
CA ALA A 83 -18.47 -11.67 4.76
C ALA A 83 -19.19 -12.58 3.76
N ALA A 84 -20.35 -12.15 3.26
CA ALA A 84 -21.06 -12.87 2.20
C ALA A 84 -20.31 -12.72 0.87
N PRO A 85 -20.42 -13.71 -0.04
CA PRO A 85 -19.92 -13.58 -1.40
C PRO A 85 -20.44 -12.31 -2.08
N VAL A 86 -19.61 -11.71 -2.94
CA VAL A 86 -20.03 -10.61 -3.81
C VAL A 86 -20.47 -11.15 -5.16
N LYS A 87 -21.38 -10.46 -5.84
CA LYS A 87 -21.75 -10.80 -7.23
C LYS A 87 -20.82 -10.07 -8.20
N SER A 88 -20.28 -10.79 -9.19
CA SER A 88 -19.56 -10.15 -10.30
C SER A 88 -20.52 -9.39 -11.22
N SER A 89 -19.97 -8.58 -12.13
CA SER A 89 -20.73 -7.92 -13.21
C SER A 89 -21.59 -8.87 -14.02
N ASP A 90 -21.15 -10.12 -14.15
CA ASP A 90 -21.79 -11.16 -14.96
C ASP A 90 -22.73 -12.05 -14.12
N GLY A 91 -22.92 -11.70 -12.85
CA GLY A 91 -23.86 -12.36 -11.94
C GLY A 91 -23.32 -13.57 -11.17
N ASN A 92 -22.05 -13.94 -11.38
CA ASN A 92 -21.41 -15.06 -10.66
C ASN A 92 -21.09 -14.68 -9.21
N GLU A 93 -21.15 -15.63 -8.29
CA GLU A 93 -20.71 -15.42 -6.92
C GLU A 93 -19.18 -15.53 -6.82
N ILE A 94 -18.57 -14.53 -6.20
CA ILE A 94 -17.14 -14.49 -5.89
C ILE A 94 -16.98 -14.69 -4.38
N PRO A 95 -16.26 -15.73 -3.93
CA PRO A 95 -16.02 -15.94 -2.51
C PRO A 95 -15.20 -14.80 -1.93
N VAL A 96 -15.54 -14.44 -0.69
CA VAL A 96 -14.88 -13.39 0.08
C VAL A 96 -14.09 -14.03 1.20
N ASP A 97 -12.82 -13.68 1.32
CA ASP A 97 -11.91 -14.22 2.33
C ASP A 97 -12.06 -13.48 3.68
N GLY A 98 -12.48 -12.21 3.65
CA GLY A 98 -12.66 -11.40 4.84
C GLY A 98 -13.46 -10.13 4.64
N ARG A 99 -13.87 -9.51 5.75
CA ARG A 99 -14.51 -8.19 5.73
C ARG A 99 -13.46 -7.11 5.79
N GLN A 100 -13.58 -6.07 4.98
CA GLN A 100 -12.65 -4.93 4.98
C GLN A 100 -12.50 -4.27 6.37
N ASN A 101 -13.57 -4.27 7.19
CA ASN A 101 -13.51 -3.73 8.55
C ASN A 101 -12.99 -4.72 9.61
N GLY A 102 -12.91 -6.01 9.28
CA GLY A 102 -12.31 -7.06 10.13
C GLY A 102 -10.84 -7.31 9.81
N GLU A 103 -10.43 -6.98 8.58
CA GLU A 103 -9.10 -7.18 8.04
C GLU A 103 -8.52 -5.82 7.61
N PRO A 104 -8.10 -4.94 8.55
CA PRO A 104 -7.70 -3.57 8.25
C PRO A 104 -6.39 -3.49 7.46
N SER A 105 -6.16 -2.37 6.75
CA SER A 105 -5.01 -2.25 5.84
C SER A 105 -3.66 -2.53 6.49
N VAL A 106 -3.52 -2.24 7.79
CA VAL A 106 -2.31 -2.46 8.59
C VAL A 106 -1.83 -3.92 8.60
N THR A 107 -2.71 -4.90 8.38
CA THR A 107 -2.35 -6.33 8.33
C THR A 107 -1.87 -6.81 6.95
N TYR A 108 -1.90 -5.92 5.94
CA TYR A 108 -1.46 -6.21 4.56
C TYR A 108 -0.23 -5.40 4.15
N ASP A 109 0.51 -5.91 3.18
CA ASP A 109 1.69 -5.25 2.62
C ASP A 109 1.33 -4.31 1.45
N ALA A 110 0.28 -4.62 0.68
CA ALA A 110 -0.18 -3.83 -0.46
C ALA A 110 -1.68 -4.00 -0.73
N VAL A 111 -2.23 -3.12 -1.59
CA VAL A 111 -3.67 -3.12 -1.93
C VAL A 111 -3.87 -3.04 -3.45
N ILE A 112 -4.85 -3.78 -3.94
CA ILE A 112 -5.41 -3.61 -5.28
C ILE A 112 -6.90 -3.30 -5.13
N VAL A 113 -7.34 -2.19 -5.74
CA VAL A 113 -8.76 -1.82 -5.82
C VAL A 113 -9.28 -2.29 -7.17
N VAL A 114 -10.12 -3.32 -7.15
CA VAL A 114 -10.56 -4.01 -8.36
C VAL A 114 -11.63 -3.21 -9.09
N ASP A 115 -11.59 -3.26 -10.42
CA ASP A 115 -12.55 -2.62 -11.31
C ASP A 115 -13.92 -3.31 -11.31
N GLY A 116 -14.90 -2.63 -11.89
CA GLY A 116 -16.26 -3.13 -12.04
C GLY A 116 -17.24 -2.01 -12.35
N ASN A 117 -18.54 -2.29 -12.30
CA ASN A 117 -19.58 -1.29 -12.48
C ASN A 117 -20.06 -0.73 -11.14
N ASN A 118 -19.13 -0.35 -10.27
CA ASN A 118 -19.41 -0.09 -8.84
C ASN A 118 -18.59 1.06 -8.21
N LEU A 119 -18.03 1.97 -9.02
CA LEU A 119 -17.31 3.16 -8.52
C LEU A 119 -18.10 3.94 -7.47
N GLU A 120 -19.38 4.22 -7.72
CA GLU A 120 -20.20 5.03 -6.81
C GLU A 120 -20.52 4.28 -5.50
N VAL A 121 -20.63 2.95 -5.56
CA VAL A 121 -20.74 2.10 -4.36
C VAL A 121 -19.47 2.20 -3.53
N PHE A 122 -18.30 2.13 -4.17
CA PHE A 122 -17.01 2.31 -3.51
C PHE A 122 -16.90 3.70 -2.85
N LYS A 123 -17.26 4.77 -3.57
CA LYS A 123 -17.21 6.14 -3.04
C LYS A 123 -18.14 6.36 -1.84
N ALA A 124 -19.28 5.67 -1.79
CA ALA A 124 -20.20 5.71 -0.66
C ALA A 124 -19.68 4.94 0.56
N ASP A 125 -18.76 3.99 0.38
CA ASP A 125 -18.24 3.14 1.43
C ASP A 125 -17.08 3.81 2.20
N GLY A 126 -17.38 4.28 3.42
CA GLY A 126 -16.39 4.90 4.30
C GLY A 126 -15.23 3.98 4.70
N VAL A 127 -15.45 2.67 4.83
CA VAL A 127 -14.41 1.71 5.22
C VAL A 127 -13.43 1.55 4.06
N SER A 128 -13.93 1.32 2.85
CA SER A 128 -13.10 1.21 1.65
C SER A 128 -12.27 2.48 1.38
N LYS A 129 -12.88 3.66 1.55
CA LYS A 129 -12.17 4.95 1.44
C LYS A 129 -11.03 5.04 2.46
N HIS A 130 -11.32 4.79 3.73
CA HIS A 130 -10.31 4.82 4.78
C HIS A 130 -9.19 3.81 4.51
N TYR A 131 -9.53 2.60 4.05
CA TYR A 131 -8.56 1.56 3.70
C TYR A 131 -7.52 2.05 2.69
N VAL A 132 -7.97 2.70 1.62
CA VAL A 132 -7.09 3.25 0.59
C VAL A 132 -6.23 4.39 1.13
N LEU A 133 -6.84 5.33 1.85
CA LEU A 133 -6.11 6.48 2.42
C LEU A 133 -5.08 6.04 3.47
N GLU A 134 -5.43 5.09 4.34
CA GLU A 134 -4.53 4.51 5.34
C GLU A 134 -3.38 3.76 4.67
N THR A 135 -3.67 2.99 3.62
CA THR A 135 -2.64 2.30 2.81
C THR A 135 -1.66 3.30 2.20
N TYR A 136 -2.18 4.40 1.63
CA TYR A 136 -1.37 5.45 1.02
C TYR A 136 -0.51 6.16 2.06
N LYS A 137 -1.10 6.53 3.21
CA LYS A 137 -0.44 7.16 4.35
C LYS A 137 0.66 6.29 4.95
N HIS A 138 0.45 4.98 4.97
CA HIS A 138 1.45 4.00 5.39
C HIS A 138 2.44 3.61 4.29
N LEU A 139 2.53 4.37 3.19
CA LEU A 139 3.56 4.25 2.16
C LEU A 139 3.52 2.92 1.39
N LYS A 140 2.39 2.21 1.42
CA LYS A 140 2.25 0.90 0.79
C LYS A 140 1.95 1.05 -0.71
N PRO A 141 2.34 0.06 -1.53
CA PRO A 141 1.94 0.02 -2.92
C PRO A 141 0.43 -0.12 -3.10
N ILE A 142 -0.14 0.60 -4.08
CA ILE A 142 -1.57 0.55 -4.40
C ILE A 142 -1.74 0.45 -5.92
N VAL A 143 -2.64 -0.42 -6.37
CA VAL A 143 -3.13 -0.43 -7.76
C VAL A 143 -4.60 -0.07 -7.78
N PHE A 144 -4.98 0.86 -8.65
CA PHE A 144 -6.37 1.09 -9.06
C PHE A 144 -6.59 0.53 -10.45
N LEU A 145 -7.62 -0.29 -10.62
CA LEU A 145 -8.00 -0.85 -11.91
C LEU A 145 -9.21 -0.12 -12.51
N GLY A 146 -9.22 0.03 -13.83
CA GLY A 146 -10.41 0.43 -14.58
C GLY A 146 -11.03 1.75 -14.10
N ASP A 147 -12.32 1.69 -13.74
CA ASP A 147 -13.11 2.82 -13.22
C ASP A 147 -12.57 3.38 -11.90
N LYS A 148 -11.83 2.58 -11.11
CA LYS A 148 -11.22 3.01 -9.84
C LYS A 148 -10.04 3.94 -10.02
N CYS A 149 -9.50 4.09 -11.24
CA CYS A 149 -8.46 5.08 -11.53
C CYS A 149 -8.90 6.52 -11.17
N ALA A 150 -10.21 6.80 -11.26
CA ALA A 150 -10.80 8.09 -10.86
C ALA A 150 -10.62 8.42 -9.37
N LEU A 151 -10.37 7.42 -8.52
CA LEU A 151 -10.19 7.61 -7.08
C LEU A 151 -8.90 8.36 -6.72
N ILE A 152 -7.91 8.39 -7.63
CA ILE A 152 -6.67 9.15 -7.40
C ILE A 152 -6.99 10.63 -7.27
N ASP A 153 -7.80 11.17 -8.18
CA ASP A 153 -8.18 12.59 -8.16
C ASP A 153 -9.21 12.86 -7.05
N GLU A 154 -10.18 11.96 -6.86
CA GLU A 154 -11.19 12.04 -5.78
C GLU A 154 -10.55 12.18 -4.40
N PHE A 155 -9.52 11.37 -4.13
CA PHE A 155 -8.80 11.36 -2.86
C PHE A 155 -7.59 12.30 -2.83
N GLN A 156 -7.37 13.06 -3.90
CA GLN A 156 -6.24 13.99 -4.05
C GLN A 156 -4.89 13.33 -3.80
N LEU A 157 -4.74 12.08 -4.25
CA LEU A 157 -3.49 11.33 -4.11
C LEU A 157 -2.49 11.79 -5.17
N THR A 158 -1.26 12.01 -4.74
CA THR A 158 -0.18 12.32 -5.68
C THR A 158 0.33 11.03 -6.31
N LYS A 159 0.33 10.95 -7.65
CA LYS A 159 0.91 9.82 -8.39
C LYS A 159 2.41 9.71 -8.11
N ASP A 160 2.85 8.47 -7.92
CA ASP A 160 4.25 8.15 -7.63
C ASP A 160 4.59 6.72 -8.09
N ALA A 161 5.81 6.26 -7.82
CA ALA A 161 6.31 4.97 -8.28
C ALA A 161 5.71 3.74 -7.57
N ALA A 162 4.80 3.94 -6.60
CA ALA A 162 4.08 2.88 -5.91
C ALA A 162 2.56 3.14 -5.86
N LEU A 163 2.05 4.06 -6.69
CA LEU A 163 0.62 4.30 -6.91
C LEU A 163 0.31 4.10 -8.39
N PHE A 164 -0.29 2.97 -8.73
CA PHE A 164 -0.54 2.56 -10.10
C PHE A 164 -2.01 2.76 -10.48
N SER A 165 -2.24 3.18 -11.72
CA SER A 165 -3.56 3.24 -12.35
C SER A 165 -3.47 2.60 -13.72
N THR A 166 -4.25 1.55 -13.98
CA THR A 166 -4.24 0.84 -15.26
C THR A 166 -5.62 0.27 -15.60
N GLN A 167 -5.85 -0.03 -16.87
CA GLN A 167 -7.02 -0.81 -17.30
C GLN A 167 -6.78 -2.33 -17.16
N ASN A 168 -5.52 -2.76 -17.21
CA ASN A 168 -5.16 -4.19 -17.18
C ASN A 168 -4.02 -4.42 -16.20
N PHE A 169 -4.27 -5.24 -15.18
CA PHE A 169 -3.28 -5.57 -14.15
C PHE A 169 -1.98 -6.15 -14.72
N LYS A 170 -2.05 -6.96 -15.78
CA LYS A 170 -0.88 -7.59 -16.41
C LYS A 170 0.15 -6.59 -16.90
N GLU A 171 -0.26 -5.37 -17.25
CA GLU A 171 0.65 -4.31 -17.73
C GLU A 171 1.53 -3.72 -16.64
N ILE A 172 1.12 -3.85 -15.37
CA ILE A 172 1.80 -3.25 -14.21
C ILE A 172 2.29 -4.27 -13.19
N GLN A 173 2.03 -5.56 -13.39
CA GLN A 173 2.26 -6.61 -12.39
C GLN A 173 3.73 -6.69 -11.94
N ASP A 174 4.67 -6.46 -12.85
CA ASP A 174 6.11 -6.49 -12.55
C ASP A 174 6.55 -5.24 -11.76
N GLN A 175 6.03 -4.07 -12.11
CA GLN A 175 6.27 -2.82 -11.39
C GLN A 175 5.64 -2.88 -9.99
N PHE A 176 4.45 -3.46 -9.87
CA PHE A 176 3.79 -3.65 -8.58
C PHE A 176 4.55 -4.64 -7.70
N LYS A 177 5.05 -5.75 -8.26
CA LYS A 177 5.98 -6.67 -7.57
C LYS A 177 7.20 -5.93 -7.03
N GLN A 178 7.86 -5.12 -7.87
CA GLN A 178 9.03 -4.35 -7.47
C GLN A 178 8.70 -3.35 -6.36
N ALA A 179 7.54 -2.69 -6.42
CA ALA A 179 7.10 -1.79 -5.37
C ALA A 179 6.92 -2.51 -4.02
N ILE A 180 6.39 -3.75 -4.03
CA ILE A 180 6.27 -4.58 -2.82
C ILE A 180 7.65 -5.05 -2.32
N GLN A 181 8.57 -5.41 -3.21
CA GLN A 181 9.95 -5.79 -2.86
C GLN A 181 10.71 -4.67 -2.14
N ASN A 182 10.41 -3.42 -2.50
CA ASN A 182 10.93 -2.22 -1.86
C ASN A 182 10.29 -1.94 -0.48
N HIS A 183 9.36 -2.79 -0.04
CA HIS A 183 8.60 -2.75 1.21
C HIS A 183 7.65 -1.56 1.34
N ARG A 184 8.15 -0.33 1.17
CA ARG A 184 7.43 0.93 1.26
C ARG A 184 8.01 1.95 0.29
N PHE A 185 7.19 2.91 -0.14
CA PHE A 185 7.64 4.04 -0.94
C PHE A 185 7.95 5.25 -0.04
N TRP A 186 9.18 5.30 0.49
CA TRP A 186 9.62 6.27 1.49
C TRP A 186 9.54 7.73 1.04
N ASP A 187 9.68 8.01 -0.26
CA ASP A 187 9.58 9.39 -0.77
C ASP A 187 8.21 10.03 -0.53
N ARG A 188 7.16 9.21 -0.33
CA ARG A 188 5.81 9.67 -0.03
C ARG A 188 5.68 10.29 1.36
N GLU A 189 6.62 10.04 2.29
CA GLU A 189 6.59 10.62 3.65
C GLU A 189 6.43 12.15 3.65
N LYS A 190 6.95 12.81 2.61
CA LYS A 190 6.90 14.26 2.43
C LYS A 190 5.49 14.82 2.23
N VAL A 191 4.55 13.99 1.75
CA VAL A 191 3.19 14.43 1.37
C VAL A 191 2.08 13.78 2.21
N VAL A 192 2.34 12.64 2.87
CA VAL A 192 1.31 11.90 3.62
C VAL A 192 0.80 12.60 4.87
N ALA A 193 1.51 13.61 5.39
CA ALA A 193 1.06 14.38 6.55
C ALA A 193 -0.28 15.10 6.30
N ALA A 194 -0.61 15.41 5.05
CA ALA A 194 -1.86 16.04 4.66
C ALA A 194 -3.03 15.03 4.50
N ILE A 195 -2.77 13.72 4.54
CA ILE A 195 -3.78 12.70 4.27
C ILE A 195 -4.60 12.41 5.55
N PRO A 196 -5.94 12.62 5.52
CA PRO A 196 -6.80 12.47 6.70
C PRO A 196 -7.22 11.00 6.89
N ALA A 197 -6.25 10.16 7.25
CA ALA A 197 -6.44 8.74 7.57
C ALA A 197 -5.88 8.41 8.95
#